data_AF-A0A956FZ65-F1
#
_entry.id   AF-A0A956FZ65-F1
#
_cell.length_a   1.000
_cell.length_b   1.000
_cell.length_c   1.000
_cell.angle_alpha   90.00
_cell.angle_beta   90.00
_cell.angle_gamma   90.00
#
_symmetry.space_group_name_H-M   'P 1'
#
loop_
_entity.id
_entity.type
_entity.pdbx_description
1 polymer ?
#
loop_
_entity_poly.entity_id
_entity_poly.type
_entity_poly.pdbx_seq_one_letter_code
_entity_poly.pdbx_strand_id
1 'polypeptide(L)'
;MASQARERDDAGYGETSRYAAHLDRGWSLLDRAEYAAARQSARHAQKIRPEAAEAPVLLGAIALAEGDPEESLRWYESAIEIDPEYFDPFLAAAQVALFDLGDAARALQLCDEALELEGISAFDALELGLLGAESQISLGLVDEATERLSALATHPLIEVATKADLNEIDVGSGEHAHVLAELVEDDDGEPLEEEERIAQQARLLHHSLRLARLWLDIQLPEEALPLLRALVERHSSNADAWHLLSEAEYQQGDARAACHAALRVYRIDAQGPIPKWVPNPAQLHRKVVQLLTECPDGALRELGQRRVALVVLVHEMPSMELILEGVDPRIAALSLASRGADDGSPPVLTGIAIYRRNILRLARNPEFFDQELRYAILEELAAFLQLDDDRRVALGLHPLGLDDLGDAEDEEEAERAVEEPKPSRRRRRKRMHS
;
A
#
# COMPACT_ATOMS: atom_id res chain seq x y z
N MET A 1 32.53 48.43 21.13
CA MET A 1 33.53 48.79 20.10
C MET A 1 34.63 47.76 20.19
N ALA A 2 34.88 46.84 19.26
CA ALA A 2 34.54 46.66 17.84
C ALA A 2 34.08 45.19 17.65
N SER A 3 32.98 44.90 16.95
CA SER A 3 32.77 45.01 15.50
C SER A 3 33.70 44.09 14.70
N GLN A 4 33.07 43.10 14.07
CA GLN A 4 33.38 42.59 12.72
C GLN A 4 34.80 42.06 12.47
N ALA A 5 34.96 40.74 12.58
CA ALA A 5 35.89 39.93 11.79
C ALA A 5 35.58 38.47 12.14
N ARG A 6 34.82 37.70 11.34
CA ARG A 6 35.26 37.20 10.04
C ARG A 6 34.03 36.81 9.19
N GLU A 7 33.35 37.79 8.62
CA GLU A 7 32.83 37.60 7.26
C GLU A 7 34.07 37.69 6.37
N ARG A 8 34.67 36.54 6.05
CA ARG A 8 35.63 36.48 4.96
C ARG A 8 34.79 36.53 3.69
N ASP A 9 34.88 37.68 3.03
CA ASP A 9 34.63 37.83 1.60
C ASP A 9 35.28 36.65 0.85
N ASP A 10 34.46 35.66 0.50
CA ASP A 10 34.81 34.60 -0.44
C ASP A 10 33.96 34.82 -1.69
N ALA A 11 34.60 34.76 -2.84
CA ALA A 11 34.04 35.26 -4.10
C ALA A 11 32.84 34.42 -4.56
N GLY A 12 31.63 34.90 -4.24
CA GLY A 12 30.36 34.48 -4.84
C GLY A 12 29.64 33.34 -4.10
N TYR A 13 28.55 33.71 -3.43
CA TYR A 13 27.60 32.88 -2.65
C TYR A 13 28.09 32.49 -1.23
N GLY A 14 27.41 33.02 -0.20
CA GLY A 14 27.73 32.78 1.21
C GLY A 14 27.55 31.32 1.64
N GLU A 15 27.96 30.98 2.87
CA GLU A 15 27.87 29.61 3.42
C GLU A 15 26.47 29.01 3.29
N THR A 16 25.42 29.78 3.57
CA THR A 16 24.01 29.39 3.38
C THR A 16 23.70 29.01 1.94
N SER A 17 24.16 29.80 0.96
CA SER A 17 23.92 29.53 -0.45
C SER A 17 24.72 28.32 -0.95
N ARG A 18 25.94 28.11 -0.43
CA ARG A 18 26.73 26.91 -0.75
C ARG A 18 26.11 25.64 -0.14
N TYR A 19 25.59 25.74 1.08
CA TYR A 19 24.85 24.67 1.74
C TYR A 19 23.64 24.24 0.91
N ALA A 20 22.74 25.19 0.60
CA ALA A 20 21.55 24.94 -0.22
C ALA A 20 21.92 24.35 -1.59
N ALA A 21 22.91 24.93 -2.28
CA ALA A 21 23.35 24.43 -3.58
C ALA A 21 23.87 22.98 -3.54
N HIS A 22 24.49 22.55 -2.43
CA HIS A 22 24.90 21.15 -2.26
C HIS A 22 23.72 20.21 -1.97
N LEU A 23 22.72 20.66 -1.22
CA LEU A 23 21.48 19.90 -1.01
C LEU A 23 20.69 19.75 -2.32
N ASP A 24 20.42 20.87 -3.01
CA ASP A 24 19.66 20.88 -4.27
C ASP A 24 20.32 19.98 -5.32
N ARG A 25 21.66 20.08 -5.42
CA ARG A 25 22.44 19.19 -6.29
C ARG A 25 22.31 17.74 -5.85
N GLY A 26 22.33 17.48 -4.55
CA GLY A 26 22.21 16.14 -3.99
C GLY A 26 20.87 15.49 -4.34
N TRP A 27 19.75 16.19 -4.09
CA TRP A 27 18.41 15.76 -4.49
C TRP A 27 18.32 15.53 -6.00
N SER A 28 18.80 16.48 -6.81
CA SER A 28 18.78 16.33 -8.28
C SER A 28 19.61 15.13 -8.78
N LEU A 29 20.69 14.76 -8.09
CA LEU A 29 21.49 13.58 -8.42
C LEU A 29 20.80 12.29 -7.96
N LEU A 30 20.11 12.32 -6.82
CA LEU A 30 19.29 11.21 -6.34
C LEU A 30 18.18 10.88 -7.35
N ASP A 31 17.46 11.89 -7.85
CA ASP A 31 16.41 11.72 -8.88
C ASP A 31 16.92 11.07 -10.18
N ARG A 32 18.22 11.20 -10.46
CA ARG A 32 18.90 10.62 -11.62
C ARG A 32 19.54 9.25 -11.32
N ALA A 33 19.32 8.71 -10.13
CA ALA A 33 19.96 7.50 -9.61
C ALA A 33 21.51 7.57 -9.60
N GLU A 34 22.09 8.78 -9.51
CA GLU A 34 23.54 9.01 -9.41
C GLU A 34 24.00 8.99 -7.94
N TYR A 35 23.73 7.88 -7.24
CA TYR A 35 23.79 7.79 -5.76
C TYR A 35 25.14 8.19 -5.17
N ALA A 36 26.27 7.74 -5.74
CA ALA A 36 27.60 8.08 -5.24
C ALA A 36 27.88 9.59 -5.29
N ALA A 37 27.41 10.27 -6.34
CA ALA A 37 27.57 11.72 -6.49
C ALA A 37 26.59 12.49 -5.59
N ALA A 38 25.37 11.97 -5.42
CA ALA A 38 24.39 12.50 -4.47
C ALA A 38 24.95 12.46 -3.03
N ARG A 39 25.48 11.30 -2.61
CA ARG A 39 26.09 11.08 -1.29
C ARG A 39 27.29 11.99 -1.07
N GLN A 40 28.10 12.23 -2.12
CA GLN A 40 29.16 13.23 -2.04
C GLN A 40 28.61 14.63 -1.79
N SER A 41 27.55 15.03 -2.49
CA SER A 41 26.95 16.36 -2.35
C SER A 41 26.34 16.56 -0.95
N ALA A 42 25.60 15.57 -0.45
CA ALA A 42 25.06 15.56 0.92
C ALA A 42 26.17 15.69 1.99
N ARG A 43 27.28 14.94 1.85
CA ARG A 43 28.43 15.06 2.76
C ARG A 43 29.13 16.42 2.69
N HIS A 44 29.05 17.14 1.57
CA HIS A 44 29.55 18.52 1.50
C HIS A 44 28.60 19.47 2.22
N ALA A 45 27.28 19.33 2.04
CA ALA A 45 26.28 20.10 2.79
C ALA A 45 26.47 19.93 4.31
N GLN A 46 26.58 18.68 4.78
CA GLN A 46 26.82 18.36 6.19
C GLN A 46 28.15 18.95 6.74
N LYS A 47 29.19 19.07 5.92
CA LYS A 47 30.45 19.73 6.33
C LYS A 47 30.31 21.24 6.46
N ILE A 48 29.43 21.85 5.67
CA ILE A 48 29.17 23.30 5.71
C ILE A 48 28.30 23.65 6.90
N ARG A 49 27.26 22.84 7.18
CA ARG A 49 26.41 22.95 8.37
C ARG A 49 26.23 21.59 9.04
N PRO A 50 27.13 21.23 9.98
CA PRO A 50 27.03 19.98 10.73
C PRO A 50 25.80 19.88 11.62
N GLU A 51 25.25 21.02 12.05
CA GLU A 51 24.09 21.17 12.92
C GLU A 51 22.74 21.22 12.18
N ALA A 52 22.73 21.04 10.86
CA ALA A 52 21.52 21.11 10.05
C ALA A 52 21.03 19.71 9.67
N ALA A 53 19.74 19.45 9.88
CA ALA A 53 19.14 18.11 9.75
C ALA A 53 18.87 17.69 8.30
N GLU A 54 18.81 18.63 7.34
CA GLU A 54 18.43 18.34 5.95
C GLU A 54 19.48 17.51 5.21
N ALA A 55 20.77 17.62 5.57
CA ALA A 55 21.82 16.79 4.98
C ALA A 55 21.73 15.31 5.42
N PRO A 56 21.55 14.99 6.72
CA PRO A 56 21.13 13.66 7.17
C PRO A 56 19.86 13.13 6.48
N VAL A 57 18.80 13.94 6.32
CA VAL A 57 17.59 13.52 5.58
C VAL A 57 17.93 13.06 4.17
N LEU A 58 18.70 13.86 3.42
CA LEU A 58 19.13 13.47 2.08
C LEU A 58 20.00 12.19 2.10
N LEU A 59 20.85 11.99 3.10
CA LEU A 59 21.63 10.75 3.24
C LEU A 59 20.74 9.54 3.49
N GLY A 60 19.67 9.69 4.27
CA GLY A 60 18.66 8.65 4.48
C GLY A 60 17.96 8.27 3.17
N ALA A 61 17.46 9.27 2.44
CA ALA A 61 16.80 9.05 1.15
C ALA A 61 17.73 8.38 0.13
N ILE A 62 19.01 8.76 0.09
CA ILE A 62 20.02 8.09 -0.76
C ILE A 62 20.23 6.64 -0.34
N ALA A 63 20.37 6.35 0.95
CA ALA A 63 20.59 4.99 1.44
C ALA A 63 19.39 4.07 1.11
N LEU A 64 18.16 4.57 1.27
CA LEU A 64 16.96 3.84 0.88
C LEU A 64 16.95 3.52 -0.62
N ALA A 65 17.28 4.50 -1.47
CA ALA A 65 17.34 4.30 -2.91
C ALA A 65 18.48 3.35 -3.35
N GLU A 66 19.54 3.21 -2.54
CA GLU A 66 20.60 2.22 -2.72
C GLU A 66 20.20 0.82 -2.20
N GLY A 67 19.03 0.68 -1.58
CA GLY A 67 18.51 -0.58 -1.04
C GLY A 67 19.05 -0.93 0.35
N ASP A 68 19.47 0.07 1.14
CA ASP A 68 19.94 -0.09 2.53
C ASP A 68 18.99 0.62 3.51
N PRO A 69 17.84 0.00 3.84
CA PRO A 69 16.84 0.60 4.72
C PRO A 69 17.35 0.77 6.17
N GLU A 70 18.28 -0.06 6.65
CA GLU A 70 18.88 0.08 7.98
C GLU A 70 19.85 1.27 8.07
N GLU A 71 20.63 1.57 7.01
CA GLU A 71 21.37 2.82 6.92
C GLU A 71 20.43 4.02 6.79
N SER A 72 19.36 3.89 6.00
CA SER A 72 18.35 4.94 5.84
C SER A 72 17.73 5.36 7.17
N LEU A 73 17.22 4.40 7.94
CA LEU A 73 16.60 4.66 9.24
C LEU A 73 17.55 5.38 10.19
N ARG A 74 18.82 4.94 10.27
CA ARG A 74 19.84 5.59 11.11
C ARG A 74 20.10 7.04 10.72
N TRP A 75 20.05 7.38 9.43
CA TRP A 75 20.22 8.76 8.99
C TRP A 75 19.03 9.64 9.34
N TYR A 76 17.80 9.12 9.21
CA TYR A 76 16.61 9.85 9.65
C TYR A 76 16.54 10.01 11.16
N GLU A 77 16.88 8.99 11.94
CA GLU A 77 17.01 9.10 13.40
C GLU A 77 18.07 10.14 13.79
N SER A 78 19.21 10.17 13.08
CA SER A 78 20.21 11.23 13.27
C SER A 78 19.68 12.62 12.92
N ALA A 79 18.77 12.76 11.95
CA ALA A 79 18.14 14.03 11.61
C ALA A 79 17.21 14.50 12.74
N ILE A 80 16.40 13.58 13.28
CA ILE A 80 15.51 13.80 14.44
C ILE A 80 16.31 14.21 15.68
N GLU A 81 17.46 13.57 15.93
CA GLU A 81 18.34 13.95 17.05
C GLU A 81 18.92 15.36 16.91
N ILE A 82 19.17 15.82 15.67
CA ILE A 82 19.71 17.15 15.38
C ILE A 82 18.63 18.22 15.52
N ASP A 83 17.46 17.97 14.95
CA ASP A 83 16.30 18.86 15.02
C ASP A 83 15.03 18.06 15.38
N PRO A 84 14.68 18.00 16.68
CA PRO A 84 13.51 17.25 17.15
C PRO A 84 12.17 17.82 16.69
N GLU A 85 12.12 19.07 16.19
CA GLU A 85 10.89 19.67 15.66
C GLU A 85 10.76 19.51 14.14
N TYR A 86 11.72 18.85 13.48
CA TYR A 86 11.68 18.65 12.05
C TYR A 86 10.83 17.42 11.70
N PHE A 87 9.63 17.67 11.15
CA PHE A 87 8.64 16.64 10.81
C PHE A 87 9.12 15.60 9.78
N ASP A 88 9.67 16.03 8.64
CA ASP A 88 9.99 15.16 7.49
C ASP A 88 10.75 13.87 7.86
N PRO A 89 11.84 13.90 8.67
CA PRO A 89 12.55 12.69 9.03
C PRO A 89 11.73 11.72 9.89
N PHE A 90 10.77 12.18 10.69
CA PHE A 90 9.89 11.25 11.42
C PHE A 90 9.00 10.45 10.48
N LEU A 91 8.33 11.14 9.55
CA LEU A 91 7.48 10.48 8.56
C LEU A 91 8.30 9.50 7.72
N ALA A 92 9.46 9.92 7.24
CA ALA A 92 10.35 9.06 6.45
C ALA A 92 10.88 7.86 7.24
N ALA A 93 11.28 8.06 8.50
CA ALA A 93 11.73 6.98 9.38
C ALA A 93 10.59 5.97 9.67
N ALA A 94 9.38 6.46 9.94
CA ALA A 94 8.22 5.61 10.20
C ALA A 94 7.84 4.77 8.98
N GLN A 95 7.88 5.36 7.78
CA GLN A 95 7.64 4.63 6.53
C GLN A 95 8.70 3.55 6.27
N VAL A 96 9.99 3.87 6.46
CA VAL A 96 11.08 2.89 6.30
C VAL A 96 10.96 1.77 7.32
N ALA A 97 10.66 2.10 8.58
CA ALA A 97 10.45 1.12 9.63
C ALA A 97 9.31 0.16 9.28
N LEU A 98 8.16 0.67 8.82
CA LEU A 98 6.99 -0.15 8.50
C LEU A 98 7.18 -0.97 7.22
N PHE A 99 7.51 -0.32 6.11
CA PHE A 99 7.40 -0.93 4.78
C PHE A 99 8.68 -1.65 4.32
N ASP A 100 9.86 -1.16 4.72
CA ASP A 100 11.13 -1.75 4.28
C ASP A 100 11.72 -2.70 5.32
N LEU A 101 11.52 -2.42 6.60
CA LEU A 101 12.09 -3.21 7.71
C LEU A 101 11.06 -4.13 8.39
N GLY A 102 9.76 -3.91 8.19
CA GLY A 102 8.70 -4.65 8.86
C GLY A 102 8.64 -4.42 10.38
N ASP A 103 9.28 -3.35 10.88
CA ASP A 103 9.28 -2.95 12.28
C ASP A 103 8.11 -1.99 12.57
N ALA A 104 6.90 -2.57 12.59
CA ALA A 104 5.67 -1.83 12.85
C ALA A 104 5.65 -1.19 14.26
N ALA A 105 6.35 -1.77 15.24
CA ALA A 105 6.44 -1.21 16.58
C ALA A 105 7.24 0.11 16.57
N ARG A 106 8.37 0.13 15.88
CA ARG A 106 9.18 1.35 15.72
C ARG A 106 8.43 2.40 14.90
N ALA A 107 7.76 2.00 13.83
CA ALA A 107 6.95 2.91 13.02
C ALA A 107 5.83 3.59 13.81
N LEU A 108 5.12 2.83 14.65
CA LEU A 108 4.07 3.36 15.52
C LEU A 108 4.66 4.37 16.53
N GLN A 109 5.78 4.03 17.16
CA GLN A 109 6.46 4.95 18.10
C GLN A 109 6.84 6.27 17.42
N LEU A 110 7.45 6.21 16.22
CA LEU A 110 7.85 7.40 15.47
C LEU A 110 6.63 8.25 15.07
N CYS A 111 5.52 7.61 14.68
CA CYS A 111 4.27 8.33 14.40
C CYS A 111 3.75 9.06 15.64
N ASP A 112 3.72 8.39 16.79
CA ASP A 112 3.20 8.97 18.02
C ASP A 112 4.11 10.10 18.55
N GLU A 113 5.43 9.95 18.45
CA GLU A 113 6.39 11.02 18.76
C GLU A 113 6.18 12.25 17.84
N ALA A 114 5.98 12.01 16.55
CA ALA A 114 5.80 13.09 15.57
C ALA A 114 4.43 13.81 15.69
N LEU A 115 3.41 13.13 16.24
CA LEU A 115 2.13 13.75 16.58
C LEU A 115 2.23 14.71 17.77
N GLU A 116 3.31 14.66 18.56
CA GLU A 116 3.57 15.57 19.69
C GLU A 116 4.31 16.86 19.28
N LEU A 117 4.75 17.00 18.02
CA LEU A 117 5.52 18.16 17.53
C LEU A 117 4.72 19.47 17.61
N GLU A 118 5.43 20.57 17.93
CA GLU A 118 4.81 21.89 17.93
C GLU A 118 4.60 22.37 16.48
N GLY A 119 3.34 22.62 16.11
CA GLY A 119 3.01 23.19 14.80
C GLY A 119 2.92 22.18 13.65
N ILE A 120 2.74 20.89 13.94
CA ILE A 120 2.36 19.90 12.93
C ILE A 120 1.07 20.34 12.20
N SER A 121 1.09 20.28 10.86
CA SER A 121 -0.08 20.61 10.05
C SER A 121 -1.18 19.57 10.21
N ALA A 122 -2.44 19.94 9.95
CA ALA A 122 -3.54 19.00 10.02
C ALA A 122 -3.42 17.86 8.99
N PHE A 123 -2.79 18.13 7.84
CA PHE A 123 -2.50 17.12 6.84
C PHE A 123 -1.46 16.10 7.31
N ASP A 124 -0.38 16.58 7.91
CA ASP A 124 0.72 15.76 8.38
C ASP A 124 0.28 14.91 9.58
N ALA A 125 -0.52 15.48 10.49
CA ALA A 125 -1.14 14.75 11.58
C ALA A 125 -2.11 13.66 11.07
N LEU A 126 -2.90 13.95 10.04
CA LEU A 126 -3.76 12.95 9.39
C LEU A 126 -2.94 11.82 8.76
N GLU A 127 -1.83 12.16 8.08
CA GLU A 127 -0.95 11.19 7.45
C GLU A 127 -0.27 10.25 8.47
N LEU A 128 0.26 10.81 9.56
CA LEU A 128 0.80 10.03 10.68
C LEU A 128 -0.27 9.19 11.38
N GLY A 129 -1.49 9.73 11.53
CA GLY A 129 -2.62 8.98 12.08
C GLY A 129 -2.92 7.72 11.26
N LEU A 130 -2.94 7.84 9.93
CA LEU A 130 -3.16 6.72 9.01
C LEU A 130 -1.99 5.72 9.04
N LEU A 131 -0.74 6.20 9.05
CA LEU A 131 0.45 5.34 9.14
C LEU A 131 0.54 4.60 10.48
N GLY A 132 0.16 5.27 11.58
CA GLY A 132 0.06 4.66 12.90
C GLY A 132 -1.04 3.61 12.97
N ALA A 133 -2.19 3.84 12.33
CA ALA A 133 -3.24 2.82 12.23
C ALA A 133 -2.77 1.59 11.44
N GLU A 134 -2.07 1.79 10.32
CA GLU A 134 -1.47 0.70 9.53
C GLU A 134 -0.41 -0.09 10.33
N SER A 135 0.36 0.63 11.15
CA SER A 135 1.31 0.01 12.09
C SER A 135 0.60 -0.81 13.16
N GLN A 136 -0.50 -0.31 13.74
CA GLN A 136 -1.32 -1.05 14.71
C GLN A 136 -1.93 -2.32 14.10
N ILE A 137 -2.44 -2.23 12.87
CA ILE A 137 -2.96 -3.39 12.12
C ILE A 137 -1.86 -4.44 11.92
N SER A 138 -0.67 -4.01 11.50
CA SER A 138 0.50 -4.89 11.31
C SER A 138 0.96 -5.57 12.61
N LEU A 139 0.68 -4.96 13.76
CA LEU A 139 0.95 -5.53 15.09
C LEU A 139 -0.18 -6.42 15.63
N GLY A 140 -1.31 -6.53 14.92
CA GLY A 140 -2.51 -7.22 15.39
C GLY A 140 -3.31 -6.45 16.44
N LEU A 141 -3.04 -5.16 16.63
CA LEU A 141 -3.71 -4.26 17.58
C LEU A 141 -5.00 -3.69 16.97
N VAL A 142 -5.95 -4.57 16.65
CA VAL A 142 -7.15 -4.24 15.87
C VAL A 142 -8.08 -3.27 16.60
N ASP A 143 -8.21 -3.40 17.93
CA ASP A 143 -9.07 -2.51 18.73
C ASP A 143 -8.52 -1.08 18.75
N GLU A 144 -7.22 -0.92 18.96
CA GLU A 144 -6.55 0.37 18.95
C GLU A 144 -6.54 1.01 17.54
N ALA A 145 -6.36 0.19 16.49
CA ALA A 145 -6.50 0.64 15.12
C ALA A 145 -7.92 1.14 14.83
N THR A 146 -8.95 0.41 15.28
CA THR A 146 -10.36 0.79 15.14
C THR A 146 -10.65 2.13 15.81
N GLU A 147 -10.15 2.35 17.03
CA GLU A 147 -10.31 3.63 17.74
C GLU A 147 -9.63 4.78 16.98
N ARG A 148 -8.39 4.57 16.51
CA ARG A 148 -7.63 5.56 15.74
C ARG A 148 -8.34 5.90 14.42
N LEU A 149 -8.77 4.91 13.66
CA LEU A 149 -9.51 5.10 12.40
C LEU A 149 -10.85 5.81 12.62
N SER A 150 -11.56 5.49 13.71
CA SER A 150 -12.82 6.18 14.09
C SER A 150 -12.58 7.67 14.34
N ALA A 151 -11.51 8.02 15.04
CA ALA A 151 -11.14 9.41 15.25
C ALA A 151 -10.82 10.12 13.92
N LEU A 152 -10.03 9.49 13.05
CA LEU A 152 -9.66 10.03 11.73
C LEU A 152 -10.88 10.19 10.80
N ALA A 153 -11.87 9.32 10.87
CA ALA A 153 -13.10 9.42 10.08
C ALA A 153 -13.92 10.69 10.38
N THR A 154 -13.73 11.27 11.58
CA THR A 154 -14.35 12.54 11.98
C THR A 154 -13.46 13.76 11.74
N HIS A 155 -12.26 13.56 11.19
CA HIS A 155 -11.32 14.65 10.95
C HIS A 155 -11.90 15.67 9.95
N PRO A 156 -11.78 16.99 10.19
CA PRO A 156 -12.38 18.01 9.34
C PRO A 156 -11.98 17.90 7.86
N LEU A 157 -10.73 17.53 7.59
CA LEU A 157 -10.27 17.29 6.22
C LEU A 157 -11.04 16.15 5.56
N ILE A 158 -11.22 15.00 6.24
CA ILE A 158 -11.97 13.85 5.72
C ILE A 158 -13.44 14.22 5.47
N GLU A 159 -14.06 14.99 6.37
CA GLU A 159 -15.41 15.47 6.15
C GLU A 159 -15.52 16.33 4.88
N VAL A 160 -14.57 17.24 4.68
CA VAL A 160 -14.53 18.11 3.49
C VAL A 160 -14.37 17.31 2.21
N ALA A 161 -13.55 16.25 2.22
CA ALA A 161 -13.35 15.36 1.07
C ALA A 161 -14.68 14.82 0.52
N THR A 162 -15.68 14.65 1.39
CA THR A 162 -17.00 14.14 1.04
C THR A 162 -18.05 15.23 0.73
N LYS A 163 -17.88 16.45 1.26
CA LYS A 163 -18.95 17.46 1.32
C LYS A 163 -18.75 18.68 0.41
N ALA A 164 -17.53 19.13 0.13
CA ALA A 164 -17.30 20.46 -0.44
C ALA A 164 -16.33 20.47 -1.64
N ASP A 165 -16.65 21.22 -2.69
CA ASP A 165 -15.63 21.72 -3.62
C ASP A 165 -14.72 22.66 -2.88
N LEU A 166 -13.39 22.56 -3.05
CA LEU A 166 -12.47 23.49 -2.41
C LEU A 166 -12.84 24.94 -2.78
N ASN A 167 -13.40 25.13 -3.98
CA ASN A 167 -13.94 26.41 -4.46
C ASN A 167 -15.13 26.94 -3.64
N GLU A 168 -15.78 26.07 -2.87
CA GLU A 168 -16.96 26.34 -2.05
C GLU A 168 -16.68 26.19 -0.55
N ILE A 169 -15.42 25.93 -0.16
CA ILE A 169 -15.05 25.91 1.26
C ILE A 169 -15.05 27.33 1.79
N ASP A 170 -16.06 27.64 2.59
CA ASP A 170 -16.04 28.79 3.48
C ASP A 170 -15.22 28.43 4.71
N VAL A 171 -13.95 28.86 4.72
CA VAL A 171 -13.04 28.69 5.87
C VAL A 171 -13.65 29.32 7.12
N GLY A 172 -14.47 30.38 6.96
CA GLY A 172 -15.30 30.95 8.01
C GLY A 172 -14.52 31.31 9.29
N SER A 173 -15.25 31.42 10.40
CA SER A 173 -14.68 31.59 11.76
C SER A 173 -15.04 30.43 12.68
N GLY A 174 -15.30 29.26 12.10
CA GLY A 174 -15.66 28.04 12.83
C GLY A 174 -14.48 27.44 13.60
N GLU A 175 -14.78 26.43 14.42
CA GLU A 175 -13.80 25.71 15.25
C GLU A 175 -12.67 25.08 14.42
N HIS A 176 -12.95 24.71 13.17
CA HIS A 176 -12.00 24.10 12.24
C HIS A 176 -11.42 25.07 11.20
N ALA A 177 -11.64 26.39 11.33
CA ALA A 177 -11.22 27.37 10.33
C ALA A 177 -9.72 27.26 10.00
N HIS A 178 -8.86 27.09 10.99
CA HIS A 178 -7.43 26.96 10.76
C HIS A 178 -7.05 25.70 9.95
N VAL A 179 -7.66 24.55 10.28
CA VAL A 179 -7.48 23.29 9.53
C VAL A 179 -7.96 23.41 8.09
N LEU A 180 -9.07 24.13 7.87
CA LEU A 180 -9.61 24.35 6.54
C LEU A 180 -8.83 25.40 5.74
N ALA A 181 -8.16 26.34 6.40
CA ALA A 181 -7.28 27.30 5.75
C ALA A 181 -6.13 26.58 5.04
N GLU A 182 -5.54 25.55 5.64
CA GLU A 182 -4.47 24.73 5.02
C GLU A 182 -4.86 24.11 3.66
N LEU A 183 -6.16 23.99 3.36
CA LEU A 183 -6.65 23.47 2.08
C LEU A 183 -6.69 24.50 0.96
N VAL A 184 -6.74 25.79 1.29
CA VAL A 184 -7.10 26.85 0.35
C VAL A 184 -6.23 28.09 0.43
N GLU A 185 -5.43 28.24 1.49
CA GLU A 185 -4.50 29.34 1.73
C GLU A 185 -3.05 28.83 1.82
N ASP A 186 -2.10 29.66 1.39
CA ASP A 186 -0.67 29.46 1.58
C ASP A 186 -0.19 29.94 2.97
N ASP A 187 1.11 29.82 3.24
CA ASP A 187 1.72 30.23 4.52
C ASP A 187 1.57 31.73 4.83
N ASP A 188 1.35 32.56 3.80
CA ASP A 188 1.12 34.00 3.93
C ASP A 188 -0.38 34.33 4.11
N GLY A 189 -1.26 33.33 4.06
CA GLY A 189 -2.72 33.47 4.15
C GLY A 189 -3.38 33.95 2.85
N GLU A 190 -2.67 33.84 1.72
CA GLU A 190 -3.20 34.15 0.39
C GLU A 190 -3.80 32.89 -0.24
N PRO A 191 -4.82 33.00 -1.11
CA PRO A 191 -5.42 31.83 -1.74
C PRO A 191 -4.42 31.04 -2.60
N LEU A 192 -4.36 29.72 -2.41
CA LEU A 192 -3.48 28.81 -3.15
C LEU A 192 -3.62 28.99 -4.67
N GLU A 193 -2.56 28.69 -5.41
CA GLU A 193 -2.66 28.61 -6.87
C GLU A 193 -3.53 27.41 -7.31
N GLU A 194 -4.01 27.43 -8.55
CA GLU A 194 -4.85 26.33 -9.05
C GLU A 194 -4.13 24.98 -9.03
N GLU A 195 -2.84 24.96 -9.34
CA GLU A 195 -2.03 23.72 -9.33
C GLU A 195 -1.89 23.16 -7.90
N GLU A 196 -1.67 24.04 -6.92
CA GLU A 196 -1.57 23.68 -5.51
C GLU A 196 -2.90 23.19 -4.96
N ARG A 197 -4.01 23.86 -5.29
CA ARG A 197 -5.35 23.38 -4.93
C ARG A 197 -5.62 21.98 -5.48
N ILE A 198 -5.30 21.74 -6.75
CA ILE A 198 -5.48 20.42 -7.36
C ILE A 198 -4.63 19.37 -6.62
N ALA A 199 -3.40 19.71 -6.24
CA ALA A 199 -2.54 18.83 -5.46
C ALA A 199 -3.15 18.53 -4.08
N GLN A 200 -3.69 19.53 -3.38
CA GLN A 200 -4.36 19.34 -2.09
C GLN A 200 -5.62 18.48 -2.22
N GLN A 201 -6.43 18.65 -3.27
CA GLN A 201 -7.57 17.77 -3.54
C GLN A 201 -7.13 16.32 -3.75
N ALA A 202 -6.06 16.12 -4.51
CA ALA A 202 -5.52 14.79 -4.78
C ALA A 202 -4.98 14.14 -3.50
N ARG A 203 -4.25 14.89 -2.65
CA ARG A 203 -3.75 14.42 -1.34
C ARG A 203 -4.90 14.04 -0.43
N LEU A 204 -5.94 14.87 -0.37
CA LEU A 204 -7.11 14.61 0.47
C LEU A 204 -7.90 13.38 0.03
N LEU A 205 -8.11 13.22 -1.27
CA LEU A 205 -8.72 12.03 -1.83
C LEU A 205 -7.88 10.79 -1.52
N HIS A 206 -6.56 10.89 -1.65
CA HIS A 206 -5.64 9.80 -1.31
C HIS A 206 -5.76 9.37 0.15
N HIS A 207 -5.73 10.31 1.10
CA HIS A 207 -5.89 10.01 2.53
C HIS A 207 -7.26 9.38 2.84
N SER A 208 -8.32 9.85 2.18
CA SER A 208 -9.67 9.32 2.35
C SER A 208 -9.80 7.88 1.82
N LEU A 209 -9.16 7.58 0.68
CA LEU A 209 -9.10 6.21 0.14
C LEU A 209 -8.25 5.29 1.01
N ARG A 210 -7.14 5.79 1.56
CA ARG A 210 -6.30 5.04 2.52
C ARG A 210 -7.06 4.72 3.79
N LEU A 211 -7.79 5.69 4.36
CA LEU A 211 -8.68 5.45 5.51
C LEU A 211 -9.70 4.34 5.22
N ALA A 212 -10.38 4.42 4.06
CA ALA A 212 -11.33 3.38 3.65
C ALA A 212 -10.66 2.02 3.44
N ARG A 213 -9.43 1.98 2.90
CA ARG A 213 -8.67 0.73 2.74
C ARG A 213 -8.36 0.10 4.10
N LEU A 214 -7.88 0.87 5.06
CA LEU A 214 -7.54 0.38 6.40
C LEU A 214 -8.75 -0.21 7.13
N TRP A 215 -9.95 0.37 6.95
CA TRP A 215 -11.20 -0.22 7.44
C TRP A 215 -11.50 -1.59 6.82
N LEU A 216 -11.24 -1.75 5.51
CA LEU A 216 -11.43 -3.03 4.81
C LEU A 216 -10.38 -4.06 5.19
N ASP A 217 -9.16 -3.64 5.51
CA ASP A 217 -8.09 -4.53 5.99
C ASP A 217 -8.49 -5.20 7.31
N ILE A 218 -9.12 -4.46 8.23
CA ILE A 218 -9.64 -4.99 9.50
C ILE A 218 -11.06 -5.56 9.42
N GLN A 219 -11.57 -5.83 8.21
CA GLN A 219 -12.88 -6.45 7.98
C GLN A 219 -14.08 -5.69 8.56
N LEU A 220 -14.03 -4.35 8.55
CA LEU A 220 -15.12 -3.46 8.96
C LEU A 220 -15.63 -2.61 7.77
N PRO A 221 -16.24 -3.24 6.74
CA PRO A 221 -16.71 -2.54 5.55
C PRO A 221 -17.81 -1.51 5.84
N GLU A 222 -18.62 -1.72 6.88
CA GLU A 222 -19.71 -0.81 7.27
C GLU A 222 -19.23 0.59 7.63
N GLU A 223 -18.01 0.72 8.17
CA GLU A 223 -17.41 2.00 8.53
C GLU A 223 -16.80 2.71 7.30
N ALA A 224 -16.32 1.94 6.31
CA ALA A 224 -15.80 2.47 5.06
C ALA A 224 -16.91 2.96 4.09
N LEU A 225 -18.06 2.29 4.09
CA LEU A 225 -19.13 2.48 3.11
C LEU A 225 -19.67 3.93 3.02
N PRO A 226 -19.97 4.64 4.12
CA PRO A 226 -20.45 6.03 4.05
C PRO A 226 -19.45 6.95 3.33
N LEU A 227 -18.16 6.83 3.67
CA LEU A 227 -17.09 7.59 3.05
C LEU A 227 -16.97 7.24 1.56
N LEU A 228 -16.86 5.96 1.21
CA LEU A 228 -16.70 5.50 -0.17
C LEU A 228 -17.87 5.91 -1.07
N ARG A 229 -19.11 5.80 -0.58
CA ARG A 229 -20.30 6.22 -1.33
C ARG A 229 -20.28 7.73 -1.62
N ALA A 230 -19.91 8.55 -0.65
CA ALA A 230 -19.78 9.99 -0.86
C ALA A 230 -18.64 10.33 -1.83
N LEU A 231 -17.50 9.64 -1.72
CA LEU A 231 -16.36 9.84 -2.62
C LEU A 231 -16.71 9.51 -4.07
N VAL A 232 -17.43 8.43 -4.36
CA VAL A 232 -17.77 8.07 -5.76
C VAL A 232 -18.86 8.96 -6.37
N GLU A 233 -19.73 9.55 -5.56
CA GLU A 233 -20.70 10.56 -6.03
C GLU A 233 -19.98 11.81 -6.54
N ARG A 234 -18.95 12.23 -5.80
CA ARG A 234 -18.16 13.42 -6.09
C ARG A 234 -17.09 13.18 -7.16
N HIS A 235 -16.36 12.08 -7.04
CA HIS A 235 -15.27 11.66 -7.91
C HIS A 235 -15.70 10.48 -8.79
N SER A 236 -16.78 10.66 -9.54
CA SER A 236 -17.41 9.58 -10.32
C SER A 236 -16.53 8.95 -11.41
N SER A 237 -15.40 9.58 -11.75
CA SER A 237 -14.36 9.11 -12.67
C SER A 237 -13.13 8.50 -11.97
N ASN A 238 -13.07 8.48 -10.63
CA ASN A 238 -11.98 7.86 -9.90
C ASN A 238 -12.22 6.35 -9.77
N ALA A 239 -11.42 5.54 -10.45
CA ALA A 239 -11.60 4.09 -10.46
C ALA A 239 -11.21 3.41 -9.12
N ASP A 240 -10.30 3.99 -8.34
CA ASP A 240 -9.86 3.43 -7.06
C ASP A 240 -10.96 3.54 -6.00
N ALA A 241 -11.66 4.67 -5.94
CA ALA A 241 -12.85 4.84 -5.11
C ALA A 241 -13.95 3.83 -5.43
N TRP A 242 -14.23 3.61 -6.73
CA TRP A 242 -15.20 2.60 -7.17
C TRP A 242 -14.74 1.17 -6.87
N HIS A 243 -13.43 0.90 -6.91
CA HIS A 243 -12.87 -0.43 -6.63
C HIS A 243 -12.98 -0.76 -5.14
N LEU A 244 -12.57 0.16 -4.26
CA LEU A 244 -12.75 0.01 -2.81
C LEU A 244 -14.25 -0.08 -2.43
N LEU A 245 -15.12 0.68 -3.09
CA LEU A 245 -16.57 0.55 -2.88
C LEU A 245 -17.08 -0.84 -3.30
N SER A 246 -16.58 -1.38 -4.42
CA SER A 246 -16.93 -2.73 -4.85
C SER A 246 -16.51 -3.79 -3.84
N GLU A 247 -15.31 -3.67 -3.28
CA GLU A 247 -14.79 -4.57 -2.24
C GLU A 247 -15.61 -4.46 -0.94
N ALA A 248 -15.89 -3.23 -0.48
CA ALA A 248 -16.69 -2.97 0.71
C ALA A 248 -18.11 -3.55 0.61
N GLU A 249 -18.82 -3.30 -0.50
CA GLU A 249 -20.16 -3.85 -0.71
C GLU A 249 -20.15 -5.38 -0.81
N TYR A 250 -19.06 -5.96 -1.35
CA TYR A 250 -18.90 -7.41 -1.41
C TYR A 250 -18.70 -8.01 -0.01
N GLN A 251 -17.80 -7.45 0.80
CA GLN A 251 -17.59 -7.88 2.19
C GLN A 251 -18.88 -7.73 3.03
N GLN A 252 -19.68 -6.69 2.79
CA GLN A 252 -20.99 -6.49 3.42
C GLN A 252 -22.06 -7.51 2.96
N GLY A 253 -21.81 -8.24 1.87
CA GLY A 253 -22.72 -9.21 1.28
C GLY A 253 -23.73 -8.65 0.27
N ASP A 254 -23.61 -7.38 -0.15
CA ASP A 254 -24.42 -6.81 -1.24
C ASP A 254 -23.73 -7.03 -2.60
N ALA A 255 -23.84 -8.27 -3.09
CA ALA A 255 -23.29 -8.67 -4.38
C ALA A 255 -23.78 -7.79 -5.55
N ARG A 256 -24.99 -7.22 -5.46
CA ARG A 256 -25.56 -6.39 -6.53
C ARG A 256 -24.88 -5.02 -6.55
N ALA A 257 -24.71 -4.39 -5.39
CA ALA A 257 -24.01 -3.11 -5.27
C ALA A 257 -22.53 -3.27 -5.65
N ALA A 258 -21.89 -4.35 -5.18
CA ALA A 258 -20.52 -4.71 -5.57
C ALA A 258 -20.37 -4.84 -7.09
N CYS A 259 -21.21 -5.64 -7.76
CA CYS A 259 -21.17 -5.78 -9.22
C CYS A 259 -21.39 -4.44 -9.95
N HIS A 260 -22.27 -3.59 -9.45
CA HIS A 260 -22.48 -2.27 -10.04
C HIS A 260 -21.21 -1.41 -9.96
N ALA A 261 -20.56 -1.37 -8.80
CA ALA A 261 -19.31 -0.65 -8.59
C ALA A 261 -18.18 -1.24 -9.44
N ALA A 262 -18.03 -2.57 -9.50
CA ALA A 262 -17.06 -3.25 -10.36
C ALA A 262 -17.24 -2.90 -11.85
N LEU A 263 -18.48 -2.80 -12.34
CA LEU A 263 -18.75 -2.37 -13.72
C LEU A 263 -18.41 -0.89 -13.96
N ARG A 264 -18.42 -0.04 -12.93
CA ARG A 264 -17.90 1.33 -13.01
C ARG A 264 -16.39 1.31 -13.18
N VAL A 265 -15.67 0.55 -12.35
CA VAL A 265 -14.21 0.34 -12.47
C VAL A 265 -13.86 -0.11 -13.88
N TYR A 266 -14.50 -1.18 -14.37
CA TYR A 266 -14.30 -1.70 -15.73
C TYR A 266 -14.47 -0.60 -16.79
N ARG A 267 -15.51 0.23 -16.71
CA ARG A 267 -15.74 1.28 -17.71
C ARG A 267 -14.73 2.42 -17.63
N ILE A 268 -14.23 2.75 -16.45
CA ILE A 268 -13.25 3.81 -16.27
C ILE A 268 -11.87 3.31 -16.74
N ASP A 269 -11.43 2.15 -16.25
CA ASP A 269 -10.13 1.56 -16.58
C ASP A 269 -10.03 1.10 -18.04
N ALA A 270 -11.16 0.87 -18.72
CA ALA A 270 -11.20 0.61 -20.17
C ALA A 270 -10.89 1.84 -21.03
N GLN A 271 -10.86 3.05 -20.45
CA GLN A 271 -10.59 4.29 -21.19
C GLN A 271 -9.09 4.46 -21.45
N GLY A 272 -8.75 5.37 -22.34
CA GLY A 272 -7.36 5.69 -22.67
C GLY A 272 -6.67 4.70 -23.62
N PRO A 273 -5.65 5.18 -24.35
CA PRO A 273 -4.87 4.36 -25.29
C PRO A 273 -3.88 3.46 -24.54
N ILE A 274 -3.68 2.25 -25.07
CA ILE A 274 -2.61 1.37 -24.58
C ILE A 274 -1.28 1.87 -25.15
N PRO A 275 -0.25 2.13 -24.32
CA PRO A 275 1.06 2.56 -24.80
C PRO A 275 1.69 1.54 -25.76
N LYS A 276 2.44 2.03 -26.76
CA LYS A 276 3.06 1.18 -27.78
C LYS A 276 4.12 0.22 -27.24
N TRP A 277 4.70 0.53 -26.08
CA TRP A 277 5.71 -0.31 -25.44
C TRP A 277 5.10 -1.56 -24.80
N VAL A 278 3.79 -1.58 -24.54
CA VAL A 278 3.11 -2.74 -23.95
C VAL A 278 3.14 -3.89 -24.96
N PRO A 279 3.68 -5.06 -24.58
CA PRO A 279 3.73 -6.22 -25.45
C PRO A 279 2.36 -6.58 -26.03
N ASN A 280 2.34 -6.89 -27.33
CA ASN A 280 1.13 -7.36 -28.01
C ASN A 280 0.76 -8.80 -27.57
N PRO A 281 -0.47 -9.27 -27.87
CA PRO A 281 -0.91 -10.60 -27.43
C PRO A 281 0.04 -11.76 -27.79
N ALA A 282 0.65 -11.74 -28.98
CA ALA A 282 1.59 -12.77 -29.41
C ALA A 282 2.96 -12.69 -28.70
N GLN A 283 3.40 -11.48 -28.31
CA GLN A 283 4.59 -11.31 -27.48
C GLN A 283 4.34 -11.80 -26.06
N LEU A 284 3.18 -11.47 -25.46
CA LEU A 284 2.79 -11.94 -24.14
C LEU A 284 2.68 -13.45 -24.07
N HIS A 285 1.99 -14.07 -25.02
CA HIS A 285 1.89 -15.53 -25.09
C HIS A 285 3.28 -16.19 -25.12
N ARG A 286 4.24 -15.64 -25.88
CA ARG A 286 5.62 -16.15 -25.90
C ARG A 286 6.31 -15.99 -24.56
N LYS A 287 6.16 -14.83 -23.90
CA LYS A 287 6.72 -14.57 -22.57
C LYS A 287 6.16 -15.55 -21.52
N VAL A 288 4.85 -15.81 -21.53
CA VAL A 288 4.21 -16.79 -20.62
C VAL A 288 4.79 -18.20 -20.83
N VAL A 289 4.85 -18.66 -22.08
CA VAL A 289 5.39 -19.99 -22.38
C VAL A 289 6.86 -20.10 -21.97
N GLN A 290 7.65 -19.05 -22.21
CA GLN A 290 9.05 -19.00 -21.78
C GLN A 290 9.18 -19.06 -20.26
N LEU A 291 8.41 -18.22 -19.55
CA LEU A 291 8.37 -18.19 -18.08
C LEU A 291 8.08 -19.58 -17.49
N LEU A 292 7.06 -20.27 -18.00
CA LEU A 292 6.72 -21.61 -17.53
C LEU A 292 7.82 -22.62 -17.88
N THR A 293 8.37 -22.59 -19.10
CA THR A 293 9.42 -23.53 -19.51
C THR A 293 10.70 -23.40 -18.67
N GLU A 294 11.02 -22.19 -18.23
CA GLU A 294 12.21 -21.87 -17.43
C GLU A 294 11.92 -21.89 -15.91
N CYS A 295 10.67 -22.18 -15.50
CA CYS A 295 10.24 -22.11 -14.12
C CYS A 295 11.00 -23.11 -13.23
N PRO A 296 11.49 -22.72 -12.03
CA PRO A 296 12.20 -23.64 -11.13
C PRO A 296 11.26 -24.72 -10.54
N ASP A 297 9.97 -24.43 -10.42
CA ASP A 297 8.97 -25.40 -9.96
C ASP A 297 8.65 -26.43 -11.05
N GLY A 298 8.72 -27.72 -10.69
CA GLY A 298 8.53 -28.82 -11.64
C GLY A 298 7.11 -28.90 -12.21
N ALA A 299 6.09 -28.67 -11.39
CA ALA A 299 4.69 -28.76 -11.81
C ALA A 299 4.35 -27.62 -12.79
N LEU A 300 4.78 -26.40 -12.48
CA LEU A 300 4.62 -25.25 -13.39
C LEU A 300 5.43 -25.44 -14.69
N ARG A 301 6.63 -26.03 -14.60
CA ARG A 301 7.46 -26.32 -15.78
C ARG A 301 6.82 -27.30 -16.74
N GLU A 302 6.05 -28.27 -16.25
CA GLU A 302 5.32 -29.21 -17.10
C GLU A 302 4.23 -28.53 -17.95
N LEU A 303 3.60 -27.48 -17.43
CA LEU A 303 2.58 -26.70 -18.15
C LEU A 303 3.12 -25.96 -19.39
N GLY A 304 4.42 -25.61 -19.38
CA GLY A 304 5.10 -24.99 -20.52
C GLY A 304 5.46 -25.98 -21.64
N GLN A 305 5.35 -27.30 -21.39
CA GLN A 305 5.78 -28.34 -22.32
C GLN A 305 4.64 -28.81 -23.23
N ARG A 306 4.98 -29.17 -24.48
CA ARG A 306 4.02 -29.56 -25.53
C ARG A 306 3.12 -30.77 -25.21
N ARG A 307 3.39 -31.53 -24.14
CA ARG A 307 2.60 -32.71 -23.74
C ARG A 307 1.39 -32.35 -22.88
N VAL A 308 1.43 -31.22 -22.17
CA VAL A 308 0.35 -30.69 -21.32
C VAL A 308 0.20 -29.22 -21.68
N ALA A 309 -0.27 -28.93 -22.89
CA ALA A 309 -0.32 -27.55 -23.39
C ALA A 309 -1.41 -26.77 -22.65
N LEU A 310 -1.00 -25.90 -21.72
CA LEU A 310 -1.85 -24.91 -21.08
C LEU A 310 -2.36 -23.92 -22.14
N VAL A 311 -3.67 -23.68 -22.20
CA VAL A 311 -4.24 -22.65 -23.08
C VAL A 311 -3.94 -21.27 -22.50
N VAL A 312 -3.16 -20.45 -23.20
CA VAL A 312 -2.89 -19.06 -22.79
C VAL A 312 -3.79 -18.12 -23.57
N LEU A 313 -4.77 -17.52 -22.89
CA LEU A 313 -5.64 -16.48 -23.45
C LEU A 313 -5.10 -15.11 -23.04
N VAL A 314 -5.02 -14.18 -24.00
CA VAL A 314 -4.59 -12.81 -23.72
C VAL A 314 -5.71 -11.86 -24.13
N HIS A 315 -6.27 -11.17 -23.14
CA HIS A 315 -7.35 -10.20 -23.29
C HIS A 315 -6.91 -8.84 -22.74
N GLU A 316 -7.65 -7.79 -23.07
CA GLU A 316 -7.36 -6.47 -22.48
C GLU A 316 -7.75 -6.42 -21.01
N MET A 317 -8.95 -6.90 -20.69
CA MET A 317 -9.54 -6.94 -19.34
C MET A 317 -10.50 -8.15 -19.23
N PRO A 318 -10.91 -8.55 -18.01
CA PRO A 318 -11.95 -9.55 -17.80
C PRO A 318 -13.23 -9.21 -18.56
N SER A 319 -13.97 -10.22 -19.01
CA SER A 319 -15.25 -9.97 -19.66
C SER A 319 -16.29 -9.48 -18.64
N MET A 320 -17.33 -8.77 -19.11
CA MET A 320 -18.39 -8.30 -18.22
C MET A 320 -19.13 -9.46 -17.54
N GLU A 321 -19.23 -10.61 -18.21
CA GLU A 321 -19.85 -11.82 -17.65
C GLU A 321 -19.06 -12.33 -16.45
N LEU A 322 -17.72 -12.39 -16.55
CA LEU A 322 -16.88 -12.77 -15.41
C LEU A 322 -17.03 -11.79 -14.24
N ILE A 323 -17.10 -10.48 -14.53
CA ILE A 323 -17.30 -9.46 -13.49
C ILE A 323 -18.66 -9.63 -12.80
N LEU A 324 -19.71 -9.97 -13.56
CA LEU A 324 -21.04 -10.28 -13.01
C LEU A 324 -21.07 -11.58 -12.19
N GLU A 325 -20.11 -12.49 -12.42
CA GLU A 325 -19.87 -13.69 -11.62
C GLU A 325 -18.99 -13.42 -10.38
N GLY A 326 -18.57 -12.16 -10.16
CA GLY A 326 -17.80 -11.74 -8.99
C GLY A 326 -16.28 -11.68 -9.22
N VAL A 327 -15.80 -11.87 -10.45
CA VAL A 327 -14.38 -11.70 -10.76
C VAL A 327 -14.00 -10.23 -10.67
N ASP A 328 -12.93 -9.91 -9.94
CA ASP A 328 -12.43 -8.54 -9.83
C ASP A 328 -12.08 -7.98 -11.24
N PRO A 329 -12.63 -6.82 -11.65
CA PRO A 329 -12.30 -6.18 -12.93
C PRO A 329 -10.80 -5.89 -13.13
N ARG A 330 -10.03 -5.77 -12.04
CA ARG A 330 -8.60 -5.44 -12.02
C ARG A 330 -7.67 -6.63 -11.85
N ILE A 331 -8.19 -7.86 -11.83
CA ILE A 331 -7.38 -9.09 -11.76
C ILE A 331 -6.41 -9.18 -12.94
N ALA A 332 -5.13 -9.48 -12.70
CA ALA A 332 -4.09 -9.46 -13.73
C ALA A 332 -4.01 -10.76 -14.54
N ALA A 333 -4.22 -11.90 -13.88
CA ALA A 333 -4.26 -13.22 -14.47
C ALA A 333 -5.36 -14.07 -13.79
N LEU A 334 -5.95 -15.01 -14.51
CA LEU A 334 -7.00 -15.89 -13.98
C LEU A 334 -6.82 -17.32 -14.51
N SER A 335 -6.74 -18.29 -13.62
CA SER A 335 -6.71 -19.71 -13.97
C SER A 335 -8.04 -20.16 -14.56
N LEU A 336 -7.98 -20.90 -15.65
CA LEU A 336 -9.13 -21.46 -16.32
C LEU A 336 -9.17 -22.96 -16.05
N ALA A 337 -10.24 -23.43 -15.43
CA ALA A 337 -10.36 -24.84 -15.07
C ALA A 337 -11.67 -25.46 -15.54
N SER A 338 -11.61 -26.75 -15.88
CA SER A 338 -12.80 -27.57 -16.08
C SER A 338 -13.16 -28.27 -14.78
N ARG A 339 -14.46 -28.46 -14.54
CA ARG A 339 -14.94 -29.33 -13.45
C ARG A 339 -14.30 -30.72 -13.58
N GLY A 340 -13.98 -31.32 -12.43
CA GLY A 340 -13.49 -32.70 -12.38
C GLY A 340 -14.49 -33.69 -13.00
N ALA A 341 -14.00 -34.86 -13.39
CA ALA A 341 -14.81 -35.86 -14.09
C ALA A 341 -16.00 -36.38 -13.26
N ASP A 342 -15.85 -36.40 -11.93
CA ASP A 342 -16.85 -36.85 -10.96
C ASP A 342 -17.07 -35.79 -9.86
N ASP A 343 -18.23 -35.86 -9.19
CA ASP A 343 -18.57 -34.98 -8.06
C ASP A 343 -17.56 -35.16 -6.91
N GLY A 344 -16.82 -34.10 -6.59
CA GLY A 344 -15.73 -34.10 -5.60
C GLY A 344 -14.30 -34.29 -6.15
N SER A 345 -14.12 -34.49 -7.46
CA SER A 345 -12.77 -34.45 -8.06
C SER A 345 -12.26 -33.01 -8.14
N PRO A 346 -10.96 -32.75 -7.89
CA PRO A 346 -10.40 -31.41 -7.97
C PRO A 346 -10.53 -30.85 -9.39
N PRO A 347 -10.67 -29.51 -9.53
CA PRO A 347 -10.71 -28.86 -10.83
C PRO A 347 -9.43 -29.14 -11.61
N VAL A 348 -9.54 -29.34 -12.91
CA VAL A 348 -8.39 -29.58 -13.79
C VAL A 348 -8.03 -28.28 -14.49
N LEU A 349 -6.79 -27.82 -14.32
CA LEU A 349 -6.28 -26.64 -15.01
C LEU A 349 -6.28 -26.89 -16.52
N THR A 350 -6.92 -25.99 -17.26
CA THR A 350 -7.04 -26.04 -18.73
C THR A 350 -6.33 -24.88 -19.40
N GLY A 351 -6.21 -23.74 -18.70
CA GLY A 351 -5.61 -22.55 -19.26
C GLY A 351 -5.36 -21.46 -18.22
N ILE A 352 -4.86 -20.32 -18.70
CA ILE A 352 -4.74 -19.08 -17.95
C ILE A 352 -5.12 -17.92 -18.86
N ALA A 353 -5.95 -17.02 -18.36
CA ALA A 353 -6.26 -15.73 -18.99
C ALA A 353 -5.34 -14.65 -18.43
N ILE A 354 -4.77 -13.83 -19.32
CA ILE A 354 -3.87 -12.72 -18.98
C ILE A 354 -4.51 -11.41 -19.43
N TYR A 355 -4.62 -10.44 -18.52
CA TYR A 355 -5.31 -9.17 -18.74
C TYR A 355 -4.31 -8.01 -18.88
N ARG A 356 -4.07 -7.61 -20.13
CA ARG A 356 -3.01 -6.68 -20.53
C ARG A 356 -3.08 -5.33 -19.84
N ARG A 357 -4.28 -4.75 -19.72
CA ARG A 357 -4.47 -3.44 -19.08
C ARG A 357 -4.21 -3.52 -17.58
N ASN A 358 -4.54 -4.64 -16.95
CA ASN A 358 -4.36 -4.83 -15.52
C ASN A 358 -2.88 -5.01 -15.17
N ILE A 359 -2.10 -5.69 -16.01
CA ILE A 359 -0.63 -5.74 -15.88
C ILE A 359 0.00 -4.36 -16.14
N LEU A 360 -0.45 -3.65 -17.18
CA LEU A 360 -0.01 -2.28 -17.44
C LEU A 360 -0.25 -1.35 -16.23
N ARG A 361 -1.41 -1.46 -15.59
CA ARG A 361 -1.78 -0.69 -14.40
C ARG A 361 -0.79 -0.91 -13.24
N LEU A 362 -0.36 -2.14 -13.03
CA LEU A 362 0.62 -2.50 -12.00
C LEU A 362 2.03 -2.02 -12.38
N ALA A 363 2.46 -2.29 -13.62
CA ALA A 363 3.82 -2.01 -14.06
C ALA A 363 4.15 -0.53 -14.16
N ARG A 364 3.18 0.30 -14.57
CA ARG A 364 3.27 1.77 -14.85
C ARG A 364 4.28 2.16 -15.94
N ASN A 365 5.40 1.45 -16.08
CA ASN A 365 6.47 1.70 -17.02
C ASN A 365 6.98 0.38 -17.66
N PRO A 366 7.82 0.46 -18.72
CA PRO A 366 8.30 -0.73 -19.43
C PRO A 366 9.26 -1.62 -18.63
N GLU A 367 9.97 -1.06 -17.65
CA GLU A 367 11.04 -1.74 -16.92
C GLU A 367 10.46 -2.81 -15.98
N PHE A 368 9.34 -2.50 -15.32
CA PHE A 368 8.68 -3.42 -14.40
C PHE A 368 7.68 -4.37 -15.07
N PHE A 369 7.34 -4.17 -16.35
CA PHE A 369 6.28 -4.94 -17.00
C PHE A 369 6.50 -6.46 -16.97
N ASP A 370 7.74 -6.89 -17.22
CA ASP A 370 8.07 -8.31 -17.22
C ASP A 370 8.06 -8.92 -15.81
N GLN A 371 8.40 -8.12 -14.79
CA GLN A 371 8.31 -8.51 -13.39
C GLN A 371 6.85 -8.67 -12.96
N GLU A 372 5.99 -7.70 -13.26
CA GLU A 372 4.55 -7.76 -12.94
C GLU A 372 3.84 -8.89 -13.68
N LEU A 373 4.16 -9.11 -14.95
CA LEU A 373 3.66 -10.25 -15.72
C LEU A 373 4.06 -11.57 -15.07
N ARG A 374 5.33 -11.69 -14.64
CA ARG A 374 5.83 -12.88 -13.96
C ARG A 374 5.08 -13.11 -12.65
N TYR A 375 4.99 -12.08 -11.81
CA TYR A 375 4.34 -12.16 -10.50
C TYR A 375 2.87 -12.59 -10.66
N ALA A 376 2.10 -11.90 -11.51
CA ALA A 376 0.69 -12.21 -11.74
C ALA A 376 0.44 -13.66 -12.20
N ILE A 377 1.29 -14.20 -13.07
CA ILE A 377 1.15 -15.58 -13.56
C ILE A 377 1.51 -16.59 -12.48
N LEU A 378 2.63 -16.38 -11.80
CA LEU A 378 3.11 -17.32 -10.81
C LEU A 378 2.20 -17.34 -9.59
N GLU A 379 1.73 -16.19 -9.13
CA GLU A 379 0.79 -16.08 -8.00
C GLU A 379 -0.51 -16.84 -8.28
N GLU A 380 -1.14 -16.58 -9.44
CA GLU A 380 -2.40 -17.21 -9.83
C GLU A 380 -2.27 -18.74 -9.98
N LEU A 381 -1.19 -19.23 -10.61
CA LEU A 381 -0.96 -20.67 -10.75
C LEU A 381 -0.54 -21.31 -9.42
N ALA A 382 0.18 -20.59 -8.56
CA ALA A 382 0.55 -21.07 -7.25
C ALA A 382 -0.67 -21.25 -6.35
N ALA A 383 -1.59 -20.28 -6.38
CA ALA A 383 -2.87 -20.36 -5.70
C ALA A 383 -3.72 -21.53 -6.23
N PHE A 384 -3.87 -21.66 -7.55
CA PHE A 384 -4.65 -22.76 -8.15
C PHE A 384 -4.11 -24.15 -7.80
N LEU A 385 -2.78 -24.31 -7.82
CA LEU A 385 -2.11 -25.59 -7.50
C LEU A 385 -1.89 -25.81 -6.00
N GLN A 386 -2.28 -24.85 -5.15
CA GLN A 386 -2.09 -24.87 -3.70
C GLN A 386 -0.62 -25.15 -3.33
N LEU A 387 0.29 -24.37 -3.89
CA LEU A 387 1.71 -24.49 -3.57
C LEU A 387 1.99 -24.08 -2.12
N ASP A 388 2.82 -24.86 -1.45
CA ASP A 388 3.32 -24.55 -0.11
C ASP A 388 4.29 -23.36 -0.10
N ASP A 389 4.57 -22.84 1.09
CA ASP A 389 5.41 -21.65 1.29
C ASP A 389 6.83 -21.82 0.75
N ASP A 390 7.45 -22.99 0.95
CA ASP A 390 8.79 -23.26 0.43
C ASP A 390 8.85 -23.11 -1.10
N ARG A 391 7.83 -23.63 -1.80
CA ARG A 391 7.73 -23.53 -3.25
C ARG A 391 7.37 -22.12 -3.70
N ARG A 392 6.52 -21.41 -2.97
CA ARG A 392 6.17 -19.99 -3.23
C ARG A 392 7.40 -19.09 -3.10
N VAL A 393 8.16 -19.21 -2.01
CA VAL A 393 9.41 -18.45 -1.79
C VAL A 393 10.44 -18.77 -2.88
N ALA A 394 10.58 -20.04 -3.29
CA ALA A 394 11.47 -20.41 -4.39
C ALA A 394 11.09 -19.78 -5.76
N LEU A 395 9.84 -19.34 -5.92
CA LEU A 395 9.36 -18.61 -7.09
C LEU A 395 9.54 -17.09 -6.98
N GLY A 396 9.88 -16.58 -5.80
CA GLY A 396 9.89 -15.17 -5.45
C GLY A 396 8.51 -14.62 -5.09
N LEU A 397 7.61 -15.49 -4.60
CA LEU A 397 6.29 -15.12 -4.09
C LEU A 397 6.31 -15.07 -2.56
N HIS A 398 5.35 -14.35 -1.98
CA HIS A 398 5.19 -14.26 -0.55
C HIS A 398 4.61 -15.58 0.03
N PRO A 399 5.06 -16.05 1.21
CA PRO A 399 4.42 -17.17 1.91
C PRO A 399 2.99 -16.81 2.33
N LEU A 400 2.13 -17.82 2.48
CA LEU A 400 0.74 -17.67 2.91
C LEU A 400 0.64 -17.38 4.42
N GLY A 401 1.57 -17.90 5.24
CA GLY A 401 1.54 -17.83 6.71
C GLY A 401 1.85 -16.47 7.34
N LEU A 402 1.76 -15.36 6.60
CA LEU A 402 1.80 -14.01 7.15
C LEU A 402 0.41 -13.36 7.25
N ASP A 403 -0.63 -13.98 6.67
CA ASP A 403 -2.02 -13.51 6.72
C ASP A 403 -2.89 -14.28 7.74
N ASP A 404 -2.35 -15.30 8.43
CA ASP A 404 -3.10 -16.09 9.42
C ASP A 404 -3.04 -15.45 10.82
N LEU A 405 -3.67 -14.28 10.95
CA LEU A 405 -4.11 -13.73 12.22
C LEU A 405 -5.47 -14.34 12.66
N GLY A 406 -5.86 -15.49 12.10
CA GLY A 406 -7.23 -16.01 12.17
C GLY A 406 -7.44 -17.28 12.98
N ASP A 407 -6.53 -18.27 12.95
CA ASP A 407 -6.88 -19.62 13.41
C ASP A 407 -5.92 -20.23 14.47
N ALA A 408 -5.59 -19.47 15.51
CA ALA A 408 -4.86 -19.99 16.68
C ALA A 408 -5.76 -20.69 17.73
N GLU A 409 -7.08 -20.84 17.50
CA GLU A 409 -8.00 -21.48 18.47
C GLU A 409 -8.25 -22.98 18.24
N ASP A 410 -7.91 -23.55 17.07
CA ASP A 410 -8.29 -24.94 16.75
C ASP A 410 -7.23 -26.01 17.07
N GLU A 411 -5.98 -25.63 17.41
CA GLU A 411 -4.94 -26.60 17.78
C GLU A 411 -4.96 -26.99 19.28
N GLU A 412 -5.47 -26.13 20.18
CA GLU A 412 -5.53 -26.45 21.63
C GLU A 412 -6.65 -27.45 22.02
N GLU A 413 -7.72 -27.58 21.23
CA GLU A 413 -8.78 -28.57 21.51
C GLU A 413 -8.41 -29.99 21.06
N ALA A 414 -7.52 -30.15 20.10
CA ALA A 414 -7.06 -31.45 19.61
C ALA A 414 -6.10 -32.15 20.59
N GLU A 415 -5.26 -31.39 21.33
CA GLU A 415 -4.32 -31.95 22.31
C GLU A 415 -4.96 -32.27 23.67
N ARG A 416 -6.05 -31.60 24.05
CA ARG A 416 -6.77 -31.88 25.32
C ARG A 416 -7.61 -33.16 25.29
N ALA A 417 -7.79 -33.79 24.12
CA ALA A 417 -8.60 -34.99 23.97
C ALA A 417 -7.85 -36.32 24.17
N VAL A 418 -6.54 -36.32 24.44
CA VAL A 418 -5.71 -37.55 24.43
C VAL A 418 -5.30 -38.08 25.81
N GLU A 419 -5.47 -37.32 26.90
CA GLU A 419 -5.11 -37.81 28.24
C GLU A 419 -6.33 -37.96 29.18
N GLU A 420 -6.87 -39.18 29.27
CA GLU A 420 -6.99 -39.87 30.57
C GLU A 420 -7.52 -41.33 30.43
N PRO A 421 -6.96 -42.28 31.21
CA PRO A 421 -7.25 -43.71 31.06
C PRO A 421 -8.44 -44.17 31.91
N LYS A 422 -9.28 -45.06 31.36
CA LYS A 422 -10.26 -45.84 32.14
C LYS A 422 -9.57 -46.83 33.09
N PRO A 423 -10.12 -47.02 34.31
CA PRO A 423 -10.42 -48.40 34.70
C PRO A 423 -11.76 -48.62 35.46
N SER A 424 -12.55 -49.55 34.91
CA SER A 424 -13.02 -50.79 35.54
C SER A 424 -13.76 -50.81 36.91
N ARG A 425 -15.08 -51.10 36.80
CA ARG A 425 -15.89 -52.13 37.53
C ARG A 425 -16.20 -51.99 39.04
N ARG A 426 -17.50 -51.86 39.39
CA ARG A 426 -18.39 -52.96 39.93
C ARG A 426 -19.74 -52.47 40.50
N ARG A 427 -20.82 -53.05 39.96
CA ARG A 427 -22.11 -53.49 40.57
C ARG A 427 -22.60 -52.83 41.90
N ARG A 428 -23.86 -52.35 41.89
CA ARG A 428 -25.01 -53.04 42.55
C ARG A 428 -26.39 -52.38 42.24
N ARG A 429 -27.38 -53.25 42.02
CA ARG A 429 -28.83 -53.00 41.90
C ARG A 429 -29.46 -52.54 43.24
N LYS A 430 -30.49 -51.68 43.21
CA LYS A 430 -31.92 -51.99 43.50
C LYS A 430 -32.76 -50.75 43.91
N ARG A 431 -33.91 -50.62 43.22
CA ARG A 431 -35.32 -50.37 43.68
C ARG A 431 -35.72 -49.01 44.29
N MET A 432 -36.73 -48.36 43.68
CA MET A 432 -38.15 -48.14 44.13
C MET A 432 -38.24 -47.12 45.29
N HIS A 433 -39.12 -46.13 45.38
CA HIS A 433 -40.43 -45.72 44.83
C HIS A 433 -40.40 -44.16 44.78
N SER A 434 -41.24 -43.42 44.05
CA SER A 434 -42.70 -43.42 43.95
C SER A 434 -43.11 -42.65 42.71
#